data_AF-A0A0F9TEG9-F1
#
_entry.id   AF-A0A0F9TEG9-F1
#
_cell.length_a   1.000
_cell.length_b   1.000
_cell.length_c   1.000
_cell.angle_alpha   90.00
_cell.angle_beta   90.00
_cell.angle_gamma   90.00
#
_symmetry.space_group_name_H-M   'P 1'
#
loop_
_entity.id
_entity.type
_entity.pdbx_description
1 polymer ?
#
loop_
_entity_poly.entity_id
_entity_poly.type
_entity_poly.pdbx_seq_one_letter_code
_entity_poly.pdbx_strand_id
1 'polypeptide(L)'
;MAITLVHDCDVERRPDPTAYEGDWRDCYLESDILGLPSGFHDGTQVAVGVIVPGGKGSEYERRGLFLFDLNAFIPASATITAHVWHFYVRSTNAAAGHIFRAVRCRRTGWLEREATWNAWKTGSNWTSPGAGDTSDDRDAGVIDSIGTLATPGWKAIDLRYLVDDAWDNRNGICTFIMERFDSFLTAQGEVTIDAKNYQPYGPETHHLRITYTLDGRTFQAFVY
;
A
#
# COMPACT_ATOMS: atom_id res chain seq x y z
N MET A 1 -28.91 6.65 18.65
CA MET A 1 -28.01 5.49 18.88
C MET A 1 -27.13 5.38 17.66
N ALA A 2 -25.82 5.47 17.83
CA ALA A 2 -24.87 5.24 16.74
C ALA A 2 -24.63 3.73 16.62
N ILE A 3 -24.57 3.23 15.39
CA ILE A 3 -24.21 1.84 15.11
C ILE A 3 -22.76 1.84 14.65
N THR A 4 -21.95 0.96 15.26
CA THR A 4 -20.57 0.72 14.85
C THR A 4 -20.53 -0.45 13.87
N LEU A 5 -19.89 -0.23 12.74
CA LEU A 5 -19.65 -1.23 11.70
C LEU A 5 -18.16 -1.40 11.49
N VAL A 6 -17.78 -2.59 11.06
CA VAL A 6 -16.42 -2.94 10.64
C VAL A 6 -16.49 -3.38 9.19
N HIS A 7 -15.60 -2.88 8.37
CA HIS A 7 -15.52 -3.21 6.96
C HIS A 7 -14.07 -3.47 6.54
N ASP A 8 -13.84 -4.51 5.76
CA ASP A 8 -12.52 -4.87 5.22
C ASP A 8 -12.48 -4.49 3.73
N CYS A 9 -11.92 -3.32 3.44
CA CYS A 9 -11.78 -2.82 2.07
C CYS A 9 -10.98 -3.81 1.22
N ASP A 10 -11.40 -3.95 -0.04
CA ASP A 10 -10.80 -4.75 -1.12
C ASP A 10 -10.91 -6.28 -0.95
N VAL A 11 -11.52 -6.77 0.14
CA VAL A 11 -11.86 -8.20 0.28
C VAL A 11 -13.08 -8.56 -0.59
N GLU A 12 -14.03 -7.63 -0.72
CA GLU A 12 -15.36 -7.90 -1.31
C GLU A 12 -15.45 -7.67 -2.83
N ARG A 13 -14.50 -6.98 -3.47
CA ARG A 13 -14.49 -6.72 -4.95
C ARG A 13 -13.87 -7.84 -5.79
N ARG A 14 -13.61 -9.00 -5.19
CA ARG A 14 -13.01 -10.17 -5.86
C ARG A 14 -14.13 -10.95 -6.57
N PRO A 15 -14.51 -10.62 -7.83
CA PRO A 15 -13.80 -11.18 -8.99
C PRO A 15 -13.94 -10.34 -10.29
N ASP A 16 -13.93 -9.00 -10.26
CA ASP A 16 -14.09 -8.20 -11.48
C ASP A 16 -12.74 -7.70 -12.06
N PRO A 17 -12.11 -8.42 -12.99
CA PRO A 17 -10.85 -8.01 -13.63
C PRO A 17 -11.00 -6.81 -14.58
N THR A 18 -12.22 -6.27 -14.76
CA THR A 18 -12.50 -5.13 -15.64
C THR A 18 -12.69 -3.82 -14.88
N ALA A 19 -12.80 -3.88 -13.55
CA ALA A 19 -12.95 -2.71 -12.71
C ALA A 19 -11.57 -2.09 -12.44
N TYR A 20 -11.38 -0.88 -12.95
CA TYR A 20 -10.22 0.01 -12.85
C TYR A 20 -9.08 -0.44 -11.90
N GLU A 21 -7.92 -0.66 -12.53
CA GLU A 21 -6.60 -0.91 -11.92
C GLU A 21 -6.35 -0.01 -10.70
N GLY A 22 -5.91 -0.62 -9.58
CA GLY A 22 -5.69 0.04 -8.29
C GLY A 22 -6.39 -0.63 -7.09
N ASP A 23 -7.43 -1.43 -7.32
CA ASP A 23 -8.29 -1.97 -6.24
C ASP A 23 -8.19 -3.51 -6.07
N TRP A 24 -7.50 -4.17 -7.00
CA TRP A 24 -7.39 -5.64 -7.03
C TRP A 24 -5.97 -6.14 -6.74
N ARG A 25 -4.95 -5.35 -7.09
CA ARG A 25 -3.55 -5.69 -6.87
C ARG A 25 -2.91 -4.58 -6.05
N ASP A 26 -1.61 -4.70 -5.93
CA ASP A 26 -0.71 -3.62 -5.58
C ASP A 26 0.53 -3.86 -6.44
N CYS A 27 1.41 -2.87 -6.54
CA CYS A 27 2.68 -3.05 -7.25
C CYS A 27 3.86 -2.52 -6.44
N TYR A 28 5.07 -2.72 -6.95
CA TYR A 28 6.24 -2.03 -6.41
C TYR A 28 7.11 -1.43 -7.50
N LEU A 29 7.83 -0.39 -7.10
CA LEU A 29 8.86 0.27 -7.87
C LEU A 29 10.20 -0.41 -7.53
N GLU A 30 11.06 -0.65 -8.52
CA GLU A 30 12.40 -1.19 -8.33
C GLU A 30 13.43 -0.36 -9.08
N SER A 31 14.44 0.18 -8.39
CA SER A 31 15.51 0.92 -9.05
C SER A 31 16.33 -0.01 -9.94
N ASP A 32 16.54 0.32 -11.21
CA ASP A 32 17.49 -0.42 -12.03
C ASP A 32 18.94 0.07 -11.82
N ILE A 33 19.90 -0.80 -12.15
CA ILE A 33 21.30 -0.41 -12.30
C ILE A 33 21.64 -0.23 -13.76
N LEU A 34 22.16 0.97 -14.07
CA LEU A 34 22.63 1.41 -15.38
C LEU A 34 21.51 1.73 -16.40
N GLY A 35 20.43 2.35 -15.94
CA GLY A 35 19.53 3.11 -16.82
C GLY A 35 18.73 2.29 -17.81
N LEU A 36 18.55 0.98 -17.58
CA LEU A 36 17.51 0.22 -18.27
C LEU A 36 16.17 0.47 -17.54
N PRO A 37 15.03 0.40 -18.25
CA PRO A 37 13.74 0.49 -17.60
C PRO A 37 13.58 -0.70 -16.65
N SER A 38 13.29 -0.43 -15.37
CA SER A 38 12.75 -1.48 -14.51
C SER A 38 11.42 -1.95 -15.10
N GLY A 39 11.12 -3.25 -14.99
CA GLY A 39 9.80 -3.76 -15.34
C GLY A 39 8.71 -3.17 -14.44
N PHE A 40 7.46 -3.46 -14.79
CA PHE A 40 6.35 -3.34 -13.85
C PHE A 40 6.34 -4.57 -12.93
N HIS A 41 5.93 -4.39 -11.68
CA HIS A 41 5.94 -5.45 -10.68
C HIS A 41 4.58 -5.57 -9.96
N ASP A 42 3.59 -6.16 -10.63
CA ASP A 42 2.17 -6.29 -10.20
C ASP A 42 1.79 -7.74 -9.83
N GLY A 43 2.75 -8.50 -9.30
CA GLY A 43 2.62 -9.93 -9.04
C GLY A 43 1.73 -10.29 -7.84
N THR A 44 2.01 -11.43 -7.22
CA THR A 44 1.33 -11.88 -5.98
C THR A 44 2.01 -11.38 -4.70
N GLN A 45 3.08 -10.60 -4.85
CA GLN A 45 3.95 -10.15 -3.78
C GLN A 45 4.47 -8.74 -4.08
N VAL A 46 4.63 -7.96 -3.03
CA VAL A 46 5.20 -6.61 -3.07
C VAL A 46 6.49 -6.58 -2.28
N ALA A 47 7.58 -6.13 -2.89
CA ALA A 47 8.89 -6.03 -2.25
C ALA A 47 9.19 -4.57 -1.87
N VAL A 48 9.73 -4.36 -0.66
CA VAL A 48 10.02 -3.03 -0.11
C VAL A 48 11.35 -3.05 0.64
N GLY A 49 12.23 -2.11 0.35
CA GLY A 49 13.53 -1.95 1.04
C GLY A 49 14.70 -2.07 0.08
N VAL A 50 15.84 -2.57 0.58
CA VAL A 50 17.08 -2.67 -0.19
C VAL A 50 17.52 -4.13 -0.31
N ILE A 51 17.82 -4.60 -1.51
CA ILE A 51 18.28 -5.97 -1.76
C ILE A 51 19.57 -5.98 -2.59
N VAL A 52 20.45 -6.96 -2.32
CA VAL A 52 21.53 -7.36 -3.23
C VAL A 52 21.20 -8.74 -3.78
N PRO A 53 20.68 -8.86 -5.02
CA PRO A 53 20.41 -10.15 -5.63
C PRO A 53 21.71 -10.94 -5.81
N GLY A 54 21.70 -12.22 -5.41
CA GLY A 54 22.85 -13.10 -5.61
C GLY A 54 23.25 -13.13 -7.09
N GLY A 55 24.46 -12.63 -7.40
CA GLY A 55 25.02 -12.60 -8.75
C GLY A 55 24.96 -11.25 -9.47
N LYS A 56 24.28 -10.25 -8.91
CA LYS A 56 24.37 -8.86 -9.38
C LYS A 56 25.05 -8.07 -8.27
N GLY A 57 26.30 -7.64 -8.49
CA GLY A 57 27.17 -7.04 -7.47
C GLY A 57 26.75 -5.65 -6.99
N SER A 58 25.45 -5.39 -6.84
CA SER A 58 24.91 -4.06 -6.58
C SER A 58 23.50 -4.08 -5.96
N GLU A 59 23.15 -2.99 -5.28
CA GLU A 59 21.92 -2.82 -4.50
C GLU A 59 20.74 -2.32 -5.35
N TYR A 60 19.55 -2.81 -5.05
CA TYR A 60 18.27 -2.37 -5.60
C TYR A 60 17.43 -1.76 -4.48
N GLU A 61 16.88 -0.58 -4.72
CA GLU A 61 15.86 0.03 -3.86
C GLU A 61 14.47 -0.34 -4.40
N ARG A 62 13.58 -0.76 -3.49
CA ARG A 62 12.20 -1.09 -3.79
C ARG A 62 11.22 -0.35 -2.89
N ARG A 63 10.12 0.13 -3.48
CA ARG A 63 9.05 0.85 -2.79
C ARG A 63 7.70 0.28 -3.20
N GLY A 64 6.86 -0.06 -2.23
CA GLY A 64 5.53 -0.59 -2.50
C GLY A 64 4.54 0.53 -2.78
N LEU A 65 3.65 0.34 -3.74
CA LEU A 65 2.57 1.25 -4.10
C LEU A 65 1.24 0.59 -3.79
N PHE A 66 0.44 1.26 -2.96
CA PHE A 66 -0.84 0.76 -2.47
C PHE A 66 -1.93 1.79 -2.71
N LEU A 67 -3.15 1.31 -2.96
CA LEU A 67 -4.36 2.13 -3.09
C LEU A 67 -5.52 1.40 -2.44
N PHE A 68 -6.28 2.04 -1.57
CA PHE A 68 -7.57 1.51 -1.10
C PHE A 68 -8.67 2.50 -1.46
N ASP A 69 -9.74 2.05 -2.11
CA ASP A 69 -10.93 2.87 -2.38
C ASP A 69 -11.97 2.72 -1.26
N LEU A 70 -12.01 3.71 -0.36
CA LEU A 70 -12.94 3.71 0.77
C LEU A 70 -14.38 4.01 0.35
N ASN A 71 -14.57 4.75 -0.75
CA ASN A 71 -15.89 5.22 -1.18
C ASN A 71 -16.77 4.10 -1.72
N ALA A 72 -16.16 3.02 -2.22
CA ALA A 72 -16.89 1.86 -2.69
C ALA A 72 -17.66 1.16 -1.56
N PHE A 73 -17.24 1.34 -0.30
CA PHE A 73 -17.68 0.49 0.81
C PHE A 73 -18.23 1.27 2.01
N ILE A 74 -17.71 2.46 2.25
CA ILE A 74 -18.04 3.26 3.43
C ILE A 74 -19.07 4.32 3.04
N PRO A 75 -20.22 4.41 3.71
CA PRO A 75 -21.20 5.45 3.42
C PRO A 75 -20.60 6.84 3.66
N ALA A 76 -20.89 7.80 2.78
CA ALA A 76 -20.37 9.17 2.89
C ALA A 76 -20.70 9.89 4.21
N SER A 77 -21.72 9.43 4.96
CA SER A 77 -22.06 9.97 6.29
C SER A 77 -21.39 9.22 7.45
N ALA A 78 -20.47 8.29 7.17
CA ALA A 78 -19.74 7.56 8.19
C ALA A 78 -18.74 8.46 8.91
N THR A 79 -18.61 8.26 10.21
CA THR A 79 -17.48 8.79 10.97
C THR A 79 -16.51 7.65 11.21
N ILE A 80 -15.31 7.73 10.64
CA ILE A 80 -14.30 6.70 10.81
C ILE A 80 -13.68 6.79 12.22
N THR A 81 -13.44 5.63 12.82
CA THR A 81 -12.97 5.47 14.21
C THR A 81 -11.76 4.53 14.36
N ALA A 82 -11.45 3.70 13.37
CA ALA A 82 -10.21 2.90 13.32
C ALA A 82 -9.78 2.57 11.88
N HIS A 83 -8.47 2.43 11.66
CA HIS A 83 -7.81 2.48 10.34
C HIS A 83 -6.71 1.41 10.18
N VAL A 84 -7.02 0.13 10.36
CA VAL A 84 -5.99 -0.91 10.54
C VAL A 84 -5.68 -1.62 9.23
N TRP A 85 -4.47 -1.40 8.69
CA TRP A 85 -3.94 -2.12 7.56
C TRP A 85 -3.37 -3.47 7.98
N HIS A 86 -3.94 -4.55 7.46
CA HIS A 86 -3.47 -5.91 7.68
C HIS A 86 -2.76 -6.44 6.44
N PHE A 87 -1.58 -7.01 6.63
CA PHE A 87 -0.82 -7.68 5.56
C PHE A 87 0.08 -8.77 6.14
N TYR A 88 0.49 -9.71 5.29
CA TYR A 88 1.39 -10.79 5.67
C TYR A 88 2.79 -10.54 5.15
N VAL A 89 3.78 -10.47 6.05
CA VAL A 89 5.20 -10.48 5.66
C VAL A 89 5.58 -11.92 5.33
N ARG A 90 5.81 -12.20 4.05
CA ARG A 90 6.21 -13.52 3.55
C ARG A 90 7.64 -13.86 3.90
N SER A 91 8.53 -12.93 3.63
CA SER A 91 9.96 -13.07 3.87
C SER A 91 10.54 -11.71 4.21
N THR A 92 11.61 -11.72 5.00
CA THR A 92 12.32 -10.52 5.38
C THR A 92 13.76 -10.88 5.66
N ASN A 93 14.68 -10.03 5.19
CA ASN A 93 16.05 -9.97 5.68
C ASN A 93 16.31 -8.63 6.40
N ALA A 94 15.25 -7.89 6.71
CA ALA A 94 15.35 -6.65 7.46
C ALA A 94 15.78 -6.93 8.90
N ALA A 95 16.78 -6.19 9.39
CA ALA A 95 17.25 -6.25 10.76
C ALA A 95 16.42 -5.34 11.67
N ALA A 96 16.62 -5.45 12.99
CA ALA A 96 15.85 -4.68 13.97
C ALA A 96 15.94 -3.15 13.78
N GLY A 97 17.06 -2.65 13.26
CA GLY A 97 17.28 -1.23 12.98
C GLY A 97 16.72 -0.75 11.63
N HIS A 98 16.14 -1.63 10.82
CA HIS A 98 15.51 -1.24 9.56
C HIS A 98 14.05 -0.87 9.83
N ILE A 99 13.70 0.38 9.53
CA ILE A 99 12.41 0.96 9.85
C ILE A 99 11.66 1.23 8.55
N PHE A 100 10.38 0.87 8.50
CA PHE A 100 9.50 1.13 7.38
C PHE A 100 8.49 2.21 7.73
N ARG A 101 8.02 2.92 6.69
CA ARG A 101 6.98 3.94 6.81
C ARG A 101 6.02 3.90 5.64
N ALA A 102 4.85 4.47 5.85
CA ALA A 102 3.91 4.81 4.80
C ALA A 102 3.90 6.33 4.60
N VAL A 103 4.03 6.75 3.35
CA VAL A 103 3.96 8.16 2.94
C VAL A 103 2.92 8.32 1.86
N ARG A 104 2.18 9.43 1.87
CA ARG A 104 1.14 9.67 0.86
C ARG A 104 1.75 9.70 -0.53
N CYS A 105 1.12 9.00 -1.48
CA CYS A 105 1.37 9.18 -2.90
C CYS A 105 0.50 10.35 -3.39
N ARG A 106 1.10 11.31 -4.10
CA ARG A 106 0.40 12.48 -4.64
C ARG A 106 -0.09 12.27 -6.06
N ARG A 107 0.44 11.26 -6.76
CA ARG A 107 -0.07 10.84 -8.07
C ARG A 107 -1.33 9.99 -7.87
N THR A 108 -2.47 10.45 -8.35
CA THR A 108 -3.79 9.81 -8.09
C THR A 108 -4.30 8.95 -9.25
N GLY A 109 -3.44 8.60 -10.21
CA GLY A 109 -3.83 7.80 -11.37
C GLY A 109 -2.70 6.93 -11.90
N TRP A 110 -1.81 6.49 -11.01
CA TRP A 110 -0.84 5.46 -11.33
C TRP A 110 -1.56 4.14 -11.61
N LEU A 111 -0.97 3.33 -12.48
CA LEU A 111 -1.57 2.08 -12.92
C LEU A 111 -0.65 0.94 -12.52
N GLU A 112 -1.16 -0.04 -11.78
CA GLU A 112 -0.39 -1.14 -11.20
C GLU A 112 0.48 -1.87 -12.23
N ARG A 113 -0.07 -2.04 -13.44
CA ARG A 113 0.54 -2.77 -14.56
C ARG A 113 1.48 -1.92 -15.41
N GLU A 114 1.57 -0.63 -15.13
CA GLU A 114 2.38 0.32 -15.89
C GLU A 114 3.39 1.08 -15.02
N ALA A 115 3.21 1.07 -13.70
CA ALA A 115 4.10 1.72 -12.76
C ALA A 115 5.46 1.02 -12.76
N THR A 116 6.50 1.82 -12.98
CA THR A 116 7.91 1.47 -12.98
C THR A 116 8.67 2.50 -12.16
N TRP A 117 9.96 2.28 -11.95
CA TRP A 117 10.79 3.26 -11.25
C TRP A 117 10.82 4.63 -11.93
N ASN A 118 10.70 4.70 -13.26
CA ASN A 118 10.79 5.96 -14.00
C ASN A 118 9.42 6.58 -14.32
N ALA A 119 8.35 5.79 -14.30
CA ALA A 119 7.01 6.24 -14.67
C ALA A 119 5.92 5.68 -13.77
N TRP A 120 4.94 6.49 -13.40
CA TRP A 120 3.78 6.04 -12.61
C TRP A 120 2.68 5.46 -13.49
N LYS A 121 2.70 5.77 -14.79
CA LYS A 121 1.91 5.12 -15.84
C LYS A 121 2.53 5.35 -17.21
N THR A 122 2.06 4.65 -18.23
CA THR A 122 2.52 4.83 -19.60
C THR A 122 2.40 6.29 -20.04
N GLY A 123 3.51 6.86 -20.50
CA GLY A 123 3.57 8.25 -20.97
C GLY A 123 3.55 9.31 -19.85
N SER A 124 3.68 8.94 -18.58
CA SER A 124 3.79 9.90 -17.47
C SER A 124 4.85 9.49 -16.46
N ASN A 125 5.93 10.28 -16.41
CA ASN A 125 7.07 10.02 -15.54
C ASN A 125 6.82 10.52 -14.11
N TRP A 126 7.49 9.89 -13.13
CA TRP A 126 7.67 10.52 -11.82
C TRP A 126 8.49 11.81 -11.98
N THR A 127 8.28 12.81 -11.11
CA THR A 127 9.15 14.00 -11.10
C THR A 127 10.58 13.59 -10.73
N SER A 128 10.72 12.69 -9.76
CA SER A 128 11.99 12.01 -9.46
C SER A 128 11.79 10.49 -9.44
N PRO A 129 12.70 9.69 -10.02
CA PRO A 129 12.56 8.24 -10.07
C PRO A 129 12.26 7.60 -8.70
N GLY A 130 11.45 6.55 -8.72
CA GLY A 130 10.96 5.85 -7.55
C GLY A 130 9.89 6.62 -6.78
N ALA A 131 9.22 7.60 -7.39
CA ALA A 131 8.39 8.59 -6.69
C ALA A 131 9.20 9.38 -5.64
N GLY A 132 10.43 9.76 -6.00
CA GLY A 132 11.39 10.38 -5.07
C GLY A 132 11.12 11.84 -4.74
N ASP A 133 10.32 12.54 -5.53
CA ASP A 133 10.12 13.98 -5.34
C ASP A 133 9.11 14.25 -4.22
N THR A 134 9.53 15.05 -3.24
CA THR A 134 8.73 15.32 -2.04
C THR A 134 7.78 16.50 -2.17
N SER A 135 7.71 17.11 -3.36
CA SER A 135 6.76 18.16 -3.71
C SER A 135 5.62 17.57 -4.55
N ASP A 136 5.96 16.83 -5.60
CA ASP A 136 5.02 16.40 -6.64
C ASP A 136 4.64 14.91 -6.59
N ASP A 137 5.56 14.03 -6.16
CA ASP A 137 5.33 12.58 -6.23
C ASP A 137 4.78 12.03 -4.91
N ARG A 138 5.34 12.47 -3.78
CA ARG A 138 4.98 11.99 -2.44
C ARG A 138 5.19 13.03 -1.36
N ASP A 139 4.70 12.74 -0.17
CA ASP A 139 4.96 13.56 1.01
C ASP A 139 6.40 13.38 1.55
N ALA A 140 7.00 14.48 2.03
CA ALA A 140 8.35 14.50 2.60
C ALA A 140 8.45 13.80 3.96
N GLY A 141 7.40 13.97 4.78
CA GLY A 141 7.31 13.45 6.14
C GLY A 141 6.82 12.00 6.19
N VAL A 142 7.10 11.33 7.30
CA VAL A 142 6.34 10.15 7.71
C VAL A 142 4.90 10.60 7.90
N ILE A 143 3.96 9.99 7.18
CA ILE A 143 2.54 10.18 7.47
C ILE A 143 2.12 9.16 8.53
N ASP A 144 2.40 7.88 8.29
CA ASP A 144 2.20 6.81 9.28
C ASP A 144 3.47 5.95 9.42
N SER A 145 3.76 5.52 10.65
CA SER A 145 4.91 4.65 10.95
C SER A 145 4.51 3.19 10.90
N ILE A 146 5.26 2.37 10.15
CA ILE A 146 5.09 0.91 10.13
C ILE A 146 6.02 0.26 11.16
N GLY A 147 7.21 0.84 11.35
CA GLY A 147 8.21 0.32 12.28
C GLY A 147 9.02 -0.82 11.66
N THR A 148 9.52 -1.70 12.52
CA THR A 148 10.43 -2.79 12.13
C THR A 148 9.67 -4.03 11.67
N LEU A 149 10.12 -4.63 10.57
CA LEU A 149 9.54 -5.84 9.99
C LEU A 149 10.57 -6.98 9.92
N ALA A 150 11.21 -7.29 11.05
CA ALA A 150 12.30 -8.26 11.13
C ALA A 150 11.85 -9.73 11.23
N THR A 151 10.55 -9.99 11.27
CA THR A 151 9.98 -11.34 11.35
C THR A 151 8.82 -11.51 10.35
N PRO A 152 8.75 -12.65 9.64
CA PRO A 152 7.58 -13.02 8.85
C PRO A 152 6.31 -13.12 9.70
N GLY A 153 5.16 -13.10 9.04
CA GLY A 153 3.85 -13.23 9.68
C GLY A 153 2.94 -12.02 9.46
N TRP A 154 1.71 -12.15 9.97
CA TRP A 154 0.71 -11.09 9.95
C TRP A 154 1.16 -9.86 10.72
N LYS A 155 0.89 -8.69 10.13
CA LYS A 155 1.08 -7.36 10.71
C LYS A 155 -0.24 -6.61 10.66
N ALA A 156 -0.45 -5.76 11.64
CA ALA A 156 -1.60 -4.86 11.76
C ALA A 156 -1.05 -3.48 12.08
N ILE A 157 -1.17 -2.53 11.15
CA ILE A 157 -0.59 -1.19 11.24
C ILE A 157 -1.72 -0.17 11.22
N ASP A 158 -1.67 0.79 12.14
CA ASP A 158 -2.58 1.94 12.10
C ASP A 158 -2.14 2.92 11.00
N LEU A 159 -3.02 3.16 10.03
CA LEU A 159 -2.82 4.12 8.93
C LEU A 159 -3.71 5.35 9.09
N ARG A 160 -3.98 5.75 10.34
CA ARG A 160 -4.88 6.84 10.67
C ARG A 160 -4.69 8.08 9.81
N TYR A 161 -3.47 8.60 9.72
CA TYR A 161 -3.29 9.88 9.04
C TYR A 161 -3.51 9.79 7.53
N LEU A 162 -3.12 8.67 6.91
CA LEU A 162 -3.39 8.41 5.49
C LEU A 162 -4.88 8.23 5.22
N VAL A 163 -5.60 7.52 6.09
CA VAL A 163 -7.03 7.25 5.92
C VAL A 163 -7.87 8.49 6.21
N ASP A 164 -7.61 9.21 7.30
CA ASP A 164 -8.28 10.47 7.61
C ASP A 164 -8.13 11.47 6.44
N ASP A 165 -6.91 11.65 5.92
CA ASP A 165 -6.68 12.51 4.75
C ASP A 165 -7.35 11.99 3.47
N ALA A 166 -7.37 10.68 3.25
CA ALA A 166 -8.05 10.10 2.10
C ALA A 166 -9.55 10.37 2.13
N TRP A 167 -10.17 10.15 3.29
CA TRP A 167 -11.60 10.32 3.53
C TRP A 167 -12.02 11.78 3.42
N ASP A 168 -11.33 12.67 4.13
CA ASP A 168 -11.74 14.07 4.24
C ASP A 168 -11.36 14.89 3.00
N ASN A 169 -10.22 14.60 2.36
CA ASN A 169 -9.63 15.49 1.35
C ASN A 169 -9.47 14.85 -0.04
N ARG A 170 -9.58 13.53 -0.18
CA ARG A 170 -9.26 12.82 -1.44
C ARG A 170 -10.33 11.87 -1.92
N ASN A 171 -11.59 12.15 -1.56
CA ASN A 171 -12.73 11.38 -2.05
C ASN A 171 -12.52 9.87 -1.80
N GLY A 172 -12.11 9.51 -0.58
CA GLY A 172 -11.93 8.12 -0.17
C GLY A 172 -10.77 7.37 -0.81
N ILE A 173 -9.95 7.99 -1.67
CA ILE A 173 -8.83 7.29 -2.34
C ILE A 173 -7.59 7.34 -1.45
N CYS A 174 -7.35 6.26 -0.71
CA CYS A 174 -6.20 6.10 0.16
C CYS A 174 -5.03 5.47 -0.59
N THR A 175 -4.27 6.30 -1.32
CA THR A 175 -3.02 5.87 -1.97
C THR A 175 -1.79 6.31 -1.19
N PHE A 176 -0.83 5.38 -1.06
CA PHE A 176 0.43 5.59 -0.34
C PHE A 176 1.57 4.73 -0.89
N ILE A 177 2.78 5.16 -0.57
CA ILE A 177 4.03 4.44 -0.81
C ILE A 177 4.50 3.88 0.52
N MET A 178 4.79 2.57 0.55
CA MET A 178 5.58 1.97 1.61
C MET A 178 7.05 2.01 1.22
N GLU A 179 7.89 2.53 2.11
CA GLU A 179 9.33 2.59 1.88
C GLU A 179 10.10 2.32 3.17
N ARG A 180 11.37 1.94 2.99
CA ARG A 180 12.33 1.88 4.09
C ARG A 180 12.81 3.29 4.42
N PHE A 181 12.78 3.64 5.70
CA PHE A 181 13.10 4.94 6.25
C PHE A 181 14.01 4.80 7.47
N ASP A 182 15.25 4.42 7.20
CA ASP A 182 16.33 4.49 8.18
C ASP A 182 17.58 5.06 7.51
N SER A 183 18.51 5.52 8.34
CA SER A 183 19.76 6.18 7.91
C SER A 183 20.76 5.24 7.24
N PHE A 184 20.43 3.95 7.06
CA PHE A 184 21.33 2.90 6.55
C PHE A 184 20.92 2.41 5.16
N LEU A 185 20.58 3.34 4.25
CA LEU A 185 20.13 3.04 2.88
C LEU A 185 21.11 2.23 2.02
N THR A 186 22.31 1.93 2.52
CA THR A 186 23.37 1.16 1.84
C THR A 186 23.60 -0.23 2.46
N ALA A 187 22.61 -0.77 3.16
CA ALA A 187 22.68 -2.12 3.71
C ALA A 187 21.45 -2.91 3.28
N GLN A 188 21.64 -4.19 2.95
CA GLN A 188 20.54 -5.10 2.64
C GLN A 188 19.51 -5.13 3.77
N GLY A 189 18.24 -4.97 3.42
CA GLY A 189 17.13 -4.90 4.33
C GLY A 189 15.84 -4.65 3.57
N GLU A 190 15.24 -5.75 3.16
CA GLU A 190 14.03 -5.86 2.36
C GLU A 190 13.02 -6.75 3.08
N VAL A 191 11.75 -6.39 2.89
CA VAL A 191 10.60 -7.23 3.18
C VAL A 191 9.89 -7.56 1.88
N THR A 192 9.34 -8.75 1.82
CA THR A 192 8.37 -9.14 0.80
C THR A 192 7.06 -9.39 1.51
N ILE A 193 6.01 -8.71 1.08
CA ILE A 193 4.66 -8.86 1.61
C ILE A 193 3.77 -9.52 0.56
N ASP A 194 2.80 -10.29 1.01
CA ASP A 194 1.76 -10.83 0.14
C ASP A 194 0.89 -9.67 -0.39
N ALA A 195 0.65 -9.64 -1.71
CA ALA A 195 -0.22 -8.63 -2.32
C ALA A 195 -1.71 -8.99 -2.12
N LYS A 196 -2.61 -8.02 -2.30
CA LYS A 196 -4.07 -8.21 -2.14
C LYS A 196 -4.68 -9.35 -2.97
N ASN A 197 -4.12 -9.62 -4.14
CA ASN A 197 -4.56 -10.68 -5.05
C ASN A 197 -4.11 -12.09 -4.63
N TYR A 198 -3.39 -12.24 -3.52
CA TYR A 198 -2.75 -13.48 -3.14
C TYR A 198 -3.33 -14.08 -1.83
N GLN A 199 -3.83 -15.33 -1.91
CA GLN A 199 -4.52 -16.01 -0.81
C GLN A 199 -4.06 -17.46 -0.58
N PRO A 200 -2.91 -17.69 0.07
CA PRO A 200 -2.49 -19.06 0.42
C PRO A 200 -2.92 -19.49 1.83
N TYR A 201 -3.24 -18.55 2.73
CA TYR A 201 -3.37 -18.79 4.18
C TYR A 201 -4.78 -18.47 4.71
N GLY A 202 -5.75 -19.34 4.42
CA GLY A 202 -7.09 -19.23 5.04
C GLY A 202 -7.88 -17.98 4.61
N PRO A 203 -8.88 -17.53 5.40
CA PRO A 203 -9.81 -16.49 4.99
C PRO A 203 -9.24 -15.06 5.06
N GLU A 204 -8.12 -14.84 5.76
CA GLU A 204 -7.53 -13.51 5.91
C GLU A 204 -6.56 -13.20 4.77
N THR A 205 -6.69 -12.00 4.20
CA THR A 205 -5.84 -11.48 3.13
C THR A 205 -5.30 -10.12 3.48
N HIS A 206 -4.38 -9.59 2.68
CA HIS A 206 -4.06 -8.17 2.75
C HIS A 206 -5.34 -7.35 2.55
N HIS A 207 -5.69 -6.51 3.52
CA HIS A 207 -6.87 -5.65 3.52
C HIS A 207 -6.68 -4.43 4.43
N LEU A 208 -7.48 -3.39 4.21
CA LEU A 208 -7.60 -2.25 5.13
C LEU A 208 -8.92 -2.37 5.89
N ARG A 209 -8.82 -2.61 7.21
CA ARG A 209 -9.97 -2.72 8.10
C ARG A 209 -10.34 -1.36 8.65
N ILE A 210 -11.53 -0.89 8.26
CA ILE A 210 -12.10 0.36 8.72
C ILE A 210 -13.23 0.11 9.70
N THR A 211 -13.17 0.74 10.88
CA THR A 211 -14.29 0.77 11.82
C THR A 211 -14.92 2.15 11.80
N TYR A 212 -16.23 2.24 11.64
CA TYR A 212 -16.92 3.52 11.55
C TYR A 212 -18.29 3.49 12.23
N THR A 213 -18.78 4.68 12.56
CA THR A 213 -20.13 4.86 13.11
C THR A 213 -21.04 5.53 12.11
N LEU A 214 -22.33 5.16 12.15
CA LEU A 214 -23.40 5.83 11.42
C LEU A 214 -24.44 6.36 12.40
N ASP A 215 -24.78 7.64 12.25
CA ASP A 215 -25.81 8.26 13.06
C ASP A 215 -27.21 7.92 12.52
N GLY A 216 -27.94 7.11 13.28
CA GLY A 216 -29.41 7.11 13.31
C GLY A 216 -30.15 6.65 12.06
N ARG A 217 -29.63 5.71 11.26
CA ARG A 217 -30.35 5.16 10.09
C ARG A 217 -30.85 3.73 10.28
N THR A 218 -32.00 3.45 9.68
CA THR A 218 -32.62 2.12 9.55
C THR A 218 -31.86 1.29 8.51
N PHE A 219 -31.45 0.07 8.86
CA PHE A 219 -30.87 -0.87 7.89
C PHE A 219 -31.96 -1.82 7.38
N GLN A 220 -31.95 -2.11 6.09
CA GLN A 220 -32.58 -3.31 5.53
C GLN A 220 -31.47 -4.33 5.31
N ALA A 221 -31.39 -5.34 6.18
CA ALA A 221 -30.60 -6.53 5.91
C ALA A 221 -31.44 -7.48 5.05
N PHE A 222 -31.01 -7.75 3.83
CA PHE A 222 -31.55 -8.87 3.06
C PHE A 222 -30.88 -10.13 3.58
N VAL A 223 -31.58 -10.84 4.45
CA VAL A 223 -31.20 -12.21 4.83
C VAL A 223 -31.72 -13.11 3.71
N TYR A 224 -30.81 -13.64 2.90
CA TYR A 224 -31.09 -14.72 1.95
C TYR A 224 -30.80 -16.07 2.58
#